data_AF-A0A498APY9-F1
#
_entry.id   AF-A0A498APY9-F1
#
_cell.length_a   1.000
_cell.length_b   1.000
_cell.length_c   1.000
_cell.angle_alpha   90.00
_cell.angle_beta   90.00
_cell.angle_gamma   90.00
#
_symmetry.space_group_name_H-M   'P 1'
#
loop_
_entity.id
_entity.type
_entity.pdbx_description
1 polymer ?
#
loop_
_entity_poly.entity_id
_entity_poly.type
_entity_poly.pdbx_seq_one_letter_code
_entity_poly.pdbx_strand_id
1 'polypeptide(L)'
;MSAFAQLWTVTTTPLDVEEEPAVIAAAQAGDEAATLRLFAAYQPALRAAVKQSMVGLGGRMTRDDAQQAATLGFLEALRVYRPDAETGGRLAAFLRHRLADEMTLAASDMTGGFSVPSRTLRRFFGIMARADRDPVEAARIAPDFEMSEETFWLIWTAVRAESSLEEAVEIHGDADRAAPVGDASEPRGVADAEDRVLCDLAFRAVDDFERDVCRLAYGFADFDPQPDAEIGHRLGGFSRLKVQRTRTRALGKMRSALGALND
;
A
#
# COMPACT_ATOMS: atom_id res chain seq x y z
N MET A 1 -12.07 -23.49 18.50
CA MET A 1 -12.41 -22.21 19.18
C MET A 1 -11.18 -21.74 19.92
N SER A 2 -10.71 -20.52 19.65
CA SER A 2 -9.56 -19.92 20.36
C SER A 2 -9.91 -19.66 21.83
N ALA A 3 -8.93 -19.74 22.74
CA ALA A 3 -9.08 -19.36 24.15
C ALA A 3 -9.59 -17.91 24.29
N PHE A 4 -9.25 -17.03 23.35
CA PHE A 4 -9.77 -15.67 23.27
C PHE A 4 -11.28 -15.62 23.00
N ALA A 5 -11.80 -16.49 22.13
CA ALA A 5 -13.24 -16.51 21.84
C ALA A 5 -14.07 -16.88 23.10
N GLN A 6 -13.51 -17.69 24.01
CA GLN A 6 -14.17 -18.07 25.25
C GLN A 6 -14.28 -16.90 26.25
N LEU A 7 -13.27 -16.02 26.33
CA LEU A 7 -13.31 -14.79 27.14
C LEU A 7 -14.50 -13.89 26.79
N TRP A 8 -14.89 -13.86 25.52
CA TRP A 8 -15.99 -13.02 25.02
C TRP A 8 -17.39 -13.64 25.23
N THR A 9 -17.45 -14.87 25.75
CA THR A 9 -18.70 -15.59 26.08
C THR A 9 -19.01 -15.62 27.58
N VAL A 10 -18.11 -15.12 28.43
CA VAL A 10 -18.32 -15.03 29.88
C VAL A 10 -19.51 -14.14 30.20
N THR A 11 -20.33 -14.55 31.17
CA THR A 11 -21.49 -13.80 31.64
C THR A 11 -21.04 -12.48 32.25
N THR A 12 -21.75 -11.40 31.92
CA THR A 12 -21.46 -10.07 32.46
C THR A 12 -21.83 -10.01 33.93
N THR A 13 -20.82 -9.79 34.77
CA THR A 13 -21.01 -9.57 36.21
C THR A 13 -20.72 -8.10 36.50
N PRO A 14 -21.74 -7.27 36.76
CA PRO A 14 -21.52 -5.87 37.08
C PRO A 14 -20.69 -5.73 38.36
N LEU A 15 -19.74 -4.79 38.35
CA LEU A 15 -18.88 -4.50 39.47
C LEU A 15 -19.38 -3.24 40.19
N ASP A 16 -19.38 -3.26 41.52
CA ASP A 16 -19.77 -2.10 42.31
C ASP A 16 -18.68 -1.00 42.27
N VAL A 17 -19.11 0.24 42.48
CA VAL A 17 -18.27 1.43 42.42
C VAL A 17 -17.16 1.42 43.46
N GLU A 18 -17.49 0.93 44.66
CA GLU A 18 -16.59 0.88 45.81
C GLU A 18 -15.59 -0.29 45.71
N GLU A 19 -15.98 -1.38 45.04
CA GLU A 19 -15.13 -2.56 44.84
C GLU A 19 -14.11 -2.36 43.71
N GLU A 20 -14.43 -1.52 42.73
CA GLU A 20 -13.62 -1.32 41.53
C GLU A 20 -12.14 -1.02 41.79
N PRO A 21 -11.76 -0.07 42.67
CA PRO A 21 -10.36 0.26 42.91
C PRO A 21 -9.56 -0.93 43.46
N ALA A 22 -10.17 -1.74 44.33
CA ALA A 22 -9.52 -2.90 44.93
C ALA A 22 -9.26 -4.00 43.89
N VAL A 23 -10.23 -4.26 43.00
CA VAL A 23 -10.07 -5.25 41.93
C VAL A 23 -9.04 -4.78 40.90
N ILE A 24 -9.00 -3.48 40.57
CA ILE A 24 -7.97 -2.90 39.71
C ILE A 24 -6.58 -3.08 40.31
N ALA A 25 -6.40 -2.76 41.59
CA ALA A 25 -5.11 -2.91 42.26
C ALA A 25 -4.64 -4.38 42.28
N ALA A 26 -5.54 -5.32 42.56
CA ALA A 26 -5.24 -6.75 42.49
C ALA A 26 -4.83 -7.19 41.08
N ALA A 27 -5.55 -6.75 40.06
CA ALA A 27 -5.25 -7.07 38.67
C ALA A 27 -3.90 -6.47 38.21
N GLN A 28 -3.58 -5.24 38.62
CA GLN A 28 -2.27 -4.61 38.38
C GLN A 28 -1.12 -5.34 39.09
N ALA A 29 -1.40 -5.97 40.24
CA ALA A 29 -0.43 -6.81 40.96
C ALA A 29 -0.24 -8.21 40.31
N GLY A 30 -0.97 -8.52 39.23
CA GLY A 30 -0.86 -9.78 38.51
C GLY A 30 -1.89 -10.84 38.90
N ASP A 31 -2.95 -10.49 39.65
CA ASP A 31 -4.05 -11.41 39.93
C ASP A 31 -4.88 -11.65 38.65
N GLU A 32 -4.75 -12.87 38.11
CA GLU A 32 -5.48 -13.31 36.91
C GLU A 32 -6.99 -13.33 37.15
N ALA A 33 -7.46 -13.72 38.34
CA ALA A 33 -8.88 -13.77 38.66
C ALA A 33 -9.49 -12.37 38.72
N ALA A 34 -8.76 -11.41 39.28
CA ALA A 34 -9.16 -10.00 39.27
C ALA A 34 -9.20 -9.43 37.84
N THR A 35 -8.23 -9.78 37.00
CA THR A 35 -8.19 -9.37 35.58
C THR A 35 -9.41 -9.91 34.82
N LEU A 36 -9.73 -11.20 34.98
CA LEU A 36 -10.91 -11.82 34.38
C LEU A 36 -12.21 -11.21 34.88
N ARG A 37 -12.30 -10.89 36.18
CA ARG A 37 -13.47 -10.23 36.79
C ARG A 37 -13.69 -8.84 36.19
N LEU A 38 -12.64 -8.04 36.03
CA LEU A 38 -12.73 -6.74 35.37
C LEU A 38 -13.11 -6.88 33.89
N PHE A 39 -12.53 -7.84 33.18
CA PHE A 39 -12.88 -8.08 31.78
C PHE A 39 -14.37 -8.43 31.62
N ALA A 40 -14.89 -9.31 32.49
CA ALA A 40 -16.31 -9.68 32.49
C ALA A 40 -17.23 -8.49 32.84
N ALA A 41 -16.82 -7.61 33.76
CA ALA A 41 -17.58 -6.40 34.09
C ALA A 41 -17.60 -5.39 32.92
N TYR A 42 -16.49 -5.26 32.21
CA TYR A 42 -16.31 -4.30 31.12
C TYR A 42 -16.69 -4.81 29.72
N GLN A 43 -17.11 -6.07 29.60
CA GLN A 43 -17.55 -6.68 28.34
C GLN A 43 -18.55 -5.83 27.52
N PRO A 44 -19.56 -5.16 28.10
CA PRO A 44 -20.50 -4.34 27.33
C PRO A 44 -19.81 -3.17 26.63
N ALA A 45 -18.87 -2.51 27.32
CA ALA A 45 -18.09 -1.41 26.76
C ALA A 45 -17.14 -1.91 25.66
N LEU A 46 -16.49 -3.05 25.88
CA LEU A 46 -15.63 -3.69 24.88
C LEU A 46 -16.42 -4.09 23.63
N ARG A 47 -17.62 -4.68 23.78
CA ARG A 47 -18.51 -5.02 22.66
C ARG A 47 -18.99 -3.77 21.91
N ALA A 48 -19.29 -2.68 22.61
CA ALA A 48 -19.66 -1.41 21.99
C ALA A 48 -18.49 -0.83 21.19
N ALA A 49 -17.28 -0.86 21.72
CA ALA A 49 -16.07 -0.41 21.03
C ALA A 49 -15.80 -1.24 19.77
N VAL A 50 -15.88 -2.57 19.85
CA VAL A 50 -15.75 -3.47 18.69
C VAL A 50 -16.82 -3.18 17.63
N LYS A 51 -18.08 -3.01 18.04
CA LYS A 51 -19.16 -2.67 17.09
C LYS A 51 -18.89 -1.33 16.40
N GLN A 52 -18.45 -0.33 17.16
CA GLN A 52 -18.17 1.01 16.65
C GLN A 52 -16.97 1.02 15.71
N SER A 53 -15.89 0.28 16.02
CA SER A 53 -14.72 0.18 15.15
C SER A 53 -15.06 -0.55 13.85
N MET A 54 -15.82 -1.65 13.91
CA MET A 54 -16.28 -2.36 12.72
C MET A 54 -17.13 -1.46 11.80
N VAL A 55 -18.01 -0.61 12.36
CA VAL A 55 -18.81 0.34 11.56
C VAL A 55 -17.97 1.52 11.04
N GLY A 56 -17.08 2.07 11.88
CA GLY A 56 -16.25 3.24 11.55
C GLY A 56 -15.15 2.95 10.53
N LEU A 57 -14.62 1.74 10.53
CA LEU A 57 -13.59 1.26 9.60
C LEU A 57 -14.18 0.55 8.38
N GLY A 58 -15.49 0.66 8.17
CA GLY A 58 -16.17 0.10 6.98
C GLY A 58 -16.10 -1.43 6.88
N GLY A 59 -16.06 -2.15 8.00
CA GLY A 59 -16.09 -3.62 8.02
C GLY A 59 -14.77 -4.33 7.72
N ARG A 60 -13.66 -3.59 7.64
CA ARG A 60 -12.34 -4.15 7.26
C ARG A 60 -11.67 -4.99 8.32
N MET A 61 -11.98 -4.70 9.58
CA MET A 61 -11.53 -5.51 10.68
C MET A 61 -12.49 -6.67 10.87
N THR A 62 -11.97 -7.90 10.80
CA THR A 62 -12.79 -9.06 11.15
C THR A 62 -13.22 -8.94 12.61
N ARG A 63 -14.34 -9.58 12.96
CA ARG A 63 -14.81 -9.58 14.35
C ARG A 63 -13.76 -10.14 15.31
N ASP A 64 -12.98 -11.13 14.87
CA ASP A 64 -11.95 -11.76 15.71
C ASP A 64 -10.78 -10.78 15.95
N ASP A 65 -10.31 -10.11 14.90
CA ASP A 65 -9.23 -9.10 15.02
C ASP A 65 -9.65 -7.93 15.90
N ALA A 66 -10.90 -7.46 15.76
CA ALA A 66 -11.44 -6.41 16.63
C ALA A 66 -11.52 -6.88 18.09
N GLN A 67 -11.89 -8.13 18.33
CA GLN A 67 -11.92 -8.68 19.69
C GLN A 67 -10.51 -8.82 20.29
N GLN A 68 -9.52 -9.21 19.48
CA GLN A 68 -8.14 -9.30 19.91
C GLN A 68 -7.57 -7.91 20.24
N ALA A 69 -7.72 -6.94 19.34
CA ALA A 69 -7.31 -5.55 19.57
C ALA A 69 -7.97 -4.94 20.82
N ALA A 70 -9.25 -5.23 21.06
CA ALA A 70 -9.98 -4.72 22.22
C ALA A 70 -9.44 -5.34 23.52
N THR A 71 -9.05 -6.61 23.45
CA THR A 71 -8.48 -7.33 24.59
C THR A 71 -7.10 -6.78 24.94
N LEU A 72 -6.25 -6.55 23.94
CA LEU A 72 -4.93 -5.94 24.13
C LEU A 72 -5.06 -4.53 24.72
N GLY A 73 -5.91 -3.68 24.14
CA GLY A 73 -6.11 -2.32 24.64
C GLY A 73 -6.72 -2.26 26.04
N PHE A 74 -7.57 -3.22 26.40
CA PHE A 74 -8.04 -3.36 27.77
C PHE A 74 -6.90 -3.69 28.74
N LEU A 75 -6.06 -4.68 28.42
CA LEU A 75 -4.96 -5.10 29.29
C LEU A 75 -3.90 -4.00 29.45
N GLU A 76 -3.59 -3.27 28.39
CA GLU A 76 -2.67 -2.14 28.46
C GLU A 76 -3.27 -0.98 29.26
N ALA A 77 -4.53 -0.64 29.02
CA ALA A 77 -5.22 0.39 29.77
C ALA A 77 -5.23 0.06 31.26
N LEU A 78 -5.52 -1.19 31.62
CA LEU A 78 -5.50 -1.65 33.01
C LEU A 78 -4.12 -1.49 33.66
N ARG A 79 -3.03 -1.78 32.93
CA ARG A 79 -1.66 -1.64 33.44
C ARG A 79 -1.25 -0.20 33.70
N VAL A 80 -1.65 0.72 32.83
CA VAL A 80 -1.24 2.14 32.90
C VAL A 80 -2.21 2.98 33.73
N TYR A 81 -3.44 2.49 33.95
CA TYR A 81 -4.48 3.22 34.66
C TYR A 81 -4.01 3.67 36.04
N ARG A 82 -4.14 4.97 36.27
CA ARG A 82 -4.02 5.57 37.60
C ARG A 82 -5.31 6.33 37.88
N PRO A 83 -5.92 6.15 39.06
CA PRO A 83 -7.06 6.96 39.45
C PRO A 83 -6.60 8.41 39.58
N ASP A 84 -6.95 9.25 38.61
CA ASP A 84 -6.76 10.69 38.65
C ASP A 84 -8.09 11.41 38.82
N ALA A 85 -8.02 12.70 39.16
CA ALA A 85 -9.20 13.56 39.28
C ALA A 85 -9.81 13.93 37.91
N GLU A 86 -9.07 13.82 36.81
CA GLU A 86 -9.48 14.29 35.47
C GLU A 86 -10.38 13.29 34.72
N THR A 87 -10.19 11.98 34.92
CA THR A 87 -11.02 10.90 34.36
C THR A 87 -12.27 10.59 35.20
N GLY A 88 -12.50 11.36 36.26
CA GLY A 88 -13.56 11.10 37.23
C GLY A 88 -13.33 9.82 38.05
N GLY A 89 -12.09 9.32 38.09
CA GLY A 89 -11.67 8.16 38.89
C GLY A 89 -12.23 6.81 38.45
N ARG A 90 -12.83 6.69 37.25
CA ARG A 90 -13.46 5.45 36.74
C ARG A 90 -12.68 4.89 35.56
N LEU A 91 -12.38 3.59 35.59
CA LEU A 91 -11.68 2.91 34.50
C LEU A 91 -12.47 2.98 33.19
N ALA A 92 -13.81 2.97 33.26
CA ALA A 92 -14.71 3.11 32.11
C ALA A 92 -14.43 4.33 31.23
N ALA A 93 -14.13 5.49 31.85
CA ALA A 93 -13.88 6.72 31.11
C ALA A 93 -12.53 6.66 30.39
N PHE A 94 -11.51 6.16 31.08
CA PHE A 94 -10.17 5.97 30.54
C PHE A 94 -10.12 4.92 29.41
N LEU A 95 -10.84 3.81 29.58
CA LEU A 95 -10.90 2.71 28.60
C LEU A 95 -11.40 3.16 27.22
N ARG A 96 -12.39 4.06 27.16
CA ARG A 96 -12.96 4.50 25.87
C ARG A 96 -11.92 5.11 24.94
N HIS A 97 -11.05 5.97 25.47
CA HIS A 97 -10.01 6.61 24.67
C HIS A 97 -8.92 5.62 24.25
N ARG A 98 -8.47 4.76 25.18
CA ARG A 98 -7.44 3.75 24.90
C ARG A 98 -7.89 2.70 23.90
N LEU A 99 -9.12 2.21 24.02
CA LEU A 99 -9.68 1.26 23.06
C LEU A 99 -9.78 1.87 21.67
N ALA A 100 -10.20 3.14 21.55
CA ALA A 100 -10.26 3.80 20.24
C ALA A 100 -8.86 3.93 19.58
N ASP A 101 -7.84 4.23 20.38
CA ASP A 101 -6.46 4.34 19.91
C ASP A 101 -5.92 2.99 19.42
N GLU A 102 -6.08 1.93 20.21
CA GLU A 102 -5.64 0.57 19.83
C GLU A 102 -6.38 0.02 18.63
N MET A 103 -7.70 0.27 18.51
CA MET A 103 -8.46 -0.09 17.31
C MET A 103 -7.93 0.61 16.06
N THR A 104 -7.53 1.88 16.20
CA THR A 104 -6.97 2.67 15.10
C THR A 104 -5.60 2.15 14.70
N LEU A 105 -4.77 1.77 15.68
CA LEU A 105 -3.45 1.17 15.47
C LEU A 105 -3.58 -0.20 14.77
N ALA A 106 -4.42 -1.08 15.29
CA ALA A 106 -4.69 -2.38 14.67
C ALA A 106 -5.25 -2.23 13.25
N ALA A 107 -6.10 -1.23 13.01
CA ALA A 107 -6.58 -0.93 11.67
C ALA A 107 -5.47 -0.41 10.74
N SER A 108 -4.52 0.37 11.25
CA SER A 108 -3.37 0.86 10.45
C SER A 108 -2.37 -0.24 10.10
N ASP A 109 -2.26 -1.26 10.94
CA ASP A 109 -1.38 -2.41 10.67
C ASP A 109 -2.02 -3.40 9.69
N MET A 110 -3.36 -3.40 9.60
CA MET A 110 -4.09 -4.26 8.68
C MET A 110 -4.28 -3.67 7.28
N THR A 111 -4.11 -2.34 7.08
CA THR A 111 -4.19 -1.76 5.73
C THR A 111 -3.10 -2.34 4.84
N GLY A 112 -3.50 -3.18 3.88
CA GLY A 112 -2.66 -3.90 2.94
C GLY A 112 -1.83 -3.02 2.02
N GLY A 113 -0.77 -3.63 1.47
CA GLY A 113 0.17 -3.06 0.49
C GLY A 113 1.17 -2.04 1.05
N PHE A 114 0.70 -1.09 1.87
CA PHE A 114 1.50 0.03 2.37
C PHE A 114 1.07 0.45 3.78
N SER A 115 2.05 0.62 4.67
CA SER A 115 1.81 1.12 6.03
C SER A 115 1.60 2.63 6.03
N VAL A 116 0.48 3.10 6.59
CA VAL A 116 0.21 4.53 6.80
C VAL A 116 0.43 4.87 8.28
N PRO A 117 1.25 5.88 8.63
CA PRO A 117 1.47 6.27 10.02
C PRO A 117 0.16 6.64 10.74
N SER A 118 0.01 6.21 12.00
CA SER A 118 -1.25 6.34 12.75
C SER A 118 -1.71 7.80 12.96
N ARG A 119 -0.76 8.76 13.07
CA ARG A 119 -1.10 10.20 13.11
C ARG A 119 -1.80 10.67 11.84
N THR A 120 -1.34 10.18 10.70
CA THR A 120 -1.89 10.51 9.38
C THR A 120 -3.28 9.91 9.22
N LEU A 121 -3.48 8.65 9.64
CA LEU A 121 -4.80 8.00 9.62
C LEU A 121 -5.80 8.65 10.58
N ARG A 122 -5.38 9.02 11.80
CA ARG A 122 -6.25 9.72 12.76
C ARG A 122 -6.73 11.05 12.20
N ARG A 123 -5.85 11.80 11.53
CA ARG A 123 -6.19 13.04 10.83
C ARG A 123 -7.16 12.77 9.68
N PHE A 124 -6.88 11.78 8.84
CA PHE A 124 -7.75 11.35 7.74
C PHE A 124 -9.17 11.00 8.22
N PHE A 125 -9.33 10.14 9.23
CA PHE A 125 -10.64 9.79 9.78
C PHE A 125 -11.33 10.98 10.46
N GLY A 126 -10.56 11.87 11.09
CA GLY A 126 -11.08 13.12 11.67
C GLY A 126 -11.62 14.09 10.62
N ILE A 127 -11.03 14.13 9.42
CA ILE A 127 -11.51 14.89 8.26
C ILE A 127 -12.78 14.24 7.72
N MET A 128 -12.78 12.92 7.50
CA MET A 128 -13.95 12.17 7.04
C MET A 128 -15.16 12.33 7.95
N ALA A 129 -14.96 12.33 9.28
CA ALA A 129 -16.04 12.53 10.23
C ALA A 129 -16.65 13.95 10.17
N ARG A 130 -15.84 14.97 9.84
CA ARG A 130 -16.32 16.36 9.69
C ARG A 130 -17.07 16.60 8.38
N ALA A 131 -16.72 15.85 7.34
CA ALA A 131 -17.37 15.90 6.03
C ALA A 131 -18.57 14.94 5.92
N ASP A 132 -19.14 14.49 7.05
CA ASP A 132 -20.24 13.51 7.10
C ASP A 132 -20.01 12.25 6.24
N ARG A 133 -18.74 11.82 6.18
CA ARG A 133 -18.25 10.68 5.39
C ARG A 133 -18.36 10.84 3.86
N ASP A 134 -18.57 12.06 3.36
CA ASP A 134 -18.42 12.37 1.93
C ASP A 134 -16.93 12.55 1.58
N PRO A 135 -16.34 11.68 0.74
CA PRO A 135 -14.93 11.77 0.38
C PRO A 135 -14.58 13.01 -0.45
N VAL A 136 -15.51 13.55 -1.25
CA VAL A 136 -15.26 14.73 -2.08
C VAL A 136 -15.17 15.98 -1.21
N GLU A 137 -16.13 16.13 -0.29
CA GLU A 137 -16.11 17.22 0.68
C GLU A 137 -14.95 17.09 1.67
N ALA A 138 -14.61 15.86 2.08
CA ALA A 138 -13.45 15.57 2.92
C ALA A 138 -12.13 15.99 2.26
N ALA A 139 -11.95 15.69 0.97
CA ALA A 139 -10.77 16.11 0.20
C ALA A 139 -10.67 17.65 0.11
N ARG A 140 -11.81 18.33 -0.07
CA ARG A 140 -11.90 19.80 -0.14
C ARG A 140 -11.46 20.48 1.15
N ILE A 141 -11.83 19.93 2.31
CA ILE A 141 -11.50 20.51 3.63
C ILE A 141 -10.16 20.00 4.17
N ALA A 142 -9.55 18.97 3.58
CA ALA A 142 -8.29 18.39 4.06
C ALA A 142 -7.14 19.41 4.24
N PRO A 143 -6.97 20.42 3.36
CA PRO A 143 -5.93 21.44 3.52
C PRO A 143 -6.06 22.23 4.83
N ASP A 144 -7.29 22.45 5.32
CA ASP A 144 -7.55 23.14 6.60
C ASP A 144 -7.03 22.35 7.81
N PHE A 145 -6.76 21.05 7.62
CA PHE A 145 -6.24 20.14 8.65
C PHE A 145 -4.78 19.73 8.38
N GLU A 146 -4.02 20.52 7.63
CA GLU A 146 -2.62 20.25 7.27
C GLU A 146 -2.43 18.93 6.48
N MET A 147 -3.40 18.58 5.63
CA MET A 147 -3.30 17.44 4.72
C MET A 147 -3.58 17.94 3.30
N SER A 148 -2.64 17.77 2.38
CA SER A 148 -2.92 18.15 0.99
C SER A 148 -4.04 17.28 0.41
N GLU A 149 -4.78 17.82 -0.56
CA GLU A 149 -5.81 17.08 -1.29
C GLU A 149 -5.23 15.81 -1.93
N GLU A 150 -4.04 15.91 -2.53
CA GLU A 150 -3.32 14.77 -3.11
C GLU A 150 -3.01 13.69 -2.06
N THR A 151 -2.49 14.08 -0.90
CA THR A 151 -2.22 13.16 0.20
C THR A 151 -3.50 12.51 0.73
N PHE A 152 -4.60 13.27 0.81
CA PHE A 152 -5.90 12.73 1.20
C PHE A 152 -6.36 11.64 0.22
N TRP A 153 -6.27 11.89 -1.09
CA TRP A 153 -6.64 10.90 -2.11
C TRP A 153 -5.73 9.68 -2.08
N LEU A 154 -4.41 9.84 -1.89
CA LEU A 154 -3.49 8.72 -1.73
C LEU A 154 -3.84 7.84 -0.53
N ILE A 155 -4.19 8.45 0.61
CA ILE A 155 -4.64 7.72 1.78
C ILE A 155 -5.99 7.07 1.49
N TRP A 156 -6.94 7.77 0.89
CA TRP A 156 -8.25 7.22 0.51
C TRP A 156 -8.13 6.00 -0.40
N THR A 157 -7.24 6.06 -1.39
CA THR A 157 -6.97 4.93 -2.28
C THR A 157 -6.28 3.80 -1.53
N ALA A 158 -5.27 4.06 -0.69
CA ALA A 158 -4.61 3.02 0.10
C ALA A 158 -5.57 2.33 1.07
N VAL A 159 -6.42 3.15 1.70
CA VAL A 159 -7.50 2.73 2.58
C VAL A 159 -8.51 1.90 1.76
N ARG A 160 -8.90 2.28 0.53
CA ARG A 160 -9.88 1.52 -0.28
C ARG A 160 -9.33 0.34 -1.09
N ALA A 161 -8.03 0.30 -1.38
CA ALA A 161 -7.38 -0.66 -2.28
C ALA A 161 -7.40 -2.12 -1.77
N GLU A 162 -8.05 -2.39 -0.64
CA GLU A 162 -8.38 -3.74 -0.16
C GLU A 162 -9.71 -4.27 -0.70
N SER A 163 -10.39 -3.54 -1.59
CA SER A 163 -11.38 -4.21 -2.45
C SER A 163 -10.61 -5.15 -3.35
N SER A 164 -10.94 -6.45 -3.28
CA SER A 164 -10.40 -7.48 -4.17
C SER A 164 -10.34 -6.93 -5.60
N LEU A 165 -9.30 -7.29 -6.35
CA LEU A 165 -9.25 -6.96 -7.79
C LEU A 165 -10.54 -7.40 -8.50
N GLU A 166 -11.17 -8.48 -8.03
CA GLU A 166 -12.47 -8.97 -8.49
C GLU A 166 -13.62 -7.98 -8.18
N GLU A 167 -13.65 -7.41 -6.98
CA GLU A 167 -14.69 -6.43 -6.57
C GLU A 167 -14.55 -5.11 -7.36
N ALA A 168 -13.31 -4.69 -7.67
CA ALA A 168 -13.04 -3.54 -8.52
C ALA A 168 -13.50 -3.77 -9.98
N VAL A 169 -13.35 -4.99 -10.51
CA VAL A 169 -13.83 -5.38 -11.85
C VAL A 169 -15.36 -5.44 -11.90
N GLU A 170 -16.01 -5.97 -10.84
CA GLU A 170 -17.48 -6.07 -10.77
C GLU A 170 -18.18 -4.71 -10.71
N ILE A 171 -17.66 -3.75 -9.94
CA ILE A 171 -18.29 -2.43 -9.75
C ILE A 171 -18.13 -1.54 -10.98
N HIS A 172 -16.97 -1.60 -11.63
CA HIS A 172 -16.66 -0.69 -12.73
C HIS A 172 -16.99 -1.24 -14.11
N GLY A 173 -17.32 -2.54 -14.22
CA GLY A 173 -17.74 -3.18 -15.48
C GLY A 173 -16.70 -3.08 -16.61
N ASP A 174 -15.51 -2.65 -16.27
CA ASP A 174 -14.44 -2.22 -17.15
C ASP A 174 -13.13 -2.70 -16.53
N ALA A 175 -12.65 -3.83 -17.03
CA ALA A 175 -11.42 -4.47 -16.56
C ALA A 175 -10.20 -3.55 -16.70
N ASP A 176 -10.27 -2.53 -17.56
CA ASP A 176 -9.18 -1.57 -17.81
C ASP A 176 -8.95 -0.61 -16.64
N ARG A 177 -9.93 -0.40 -15.75
CA ARG A 177 -9.78 0.48 -14.57
C ARG A 177 -9.30 -0.24 -13.31
N ALA A 178 -9.35 -1.57 -13.29
CA ALA A 178 -8.90 -2.41 -12.18
C ALA A 178 -7.47 -2.98 -12.40
N ALA A 179 -6.82 -2.64 -13.51
CA ALA A 179 -5.44 -3.04 -13.79
C ALA A 179 -4.49 -2.38 -12.76
N PRO A 180 -3.83 -3.15 -11.87
CA PRO A 180 -2.96 -2.62 -10.85
C PRO A 180 -1.66 -2.16 -11.52
N VAL A 181 -1.55 -0.87 -11.84
CA VAL A 181 -0.48 -0.36 -12.72
C VAL A 181 -0.68 -0.96 -14.12
N GLY A 182 -0.42 -0.20 -15.18
CA GLY A 182 -0.33 -0.84 -16.50
C GLY A 182 0.60 -2.04 -16.37
N ASP A 183 0.31 -3.11 -17.08
CA ASP A 183 1.37 -4.01 -17.49
C ASP A 183 2.33 -3.13 -18.33
N ALA A 184 3.23 -2.43 -17.64
CA ALA A 184 4.23 -1.55 -18.21
C ALA A 184 5.47 -2.38 -18.58
N SER A 185 5.29 -3.68 -18.75
CA SER A 185 5.71 -4.25 -20.01
C SER A 185 4.47 -4.41 -20.88
N GLU A 186 4.23 -3.46 -21.80
CA GLU A 186 4.01 -3.99 -23.15
C GLU A 186 5.15 -4.98 -23.32
N PRO A 187 4.88 -6.28 -23.53
CA PRO A 187 5.97 -7.16 -23.86
C PRO A 187 6.66 -6.45 -25.03
N ARG A 188 7.95 -6.11 -24.89
CA ARG A 188 8.84 -5.87 -26.03
C ARG A 188 8.95 -7.20 -26.77
N GLY A 189 7.82 -7.67 -27.23
CA GLY A 189 7.44 -9.04 -27.38
C GLY A 189 7.36 -9.25 -28.85
N VAL A 190 8.52 -9.57 -29.41
CA VAL A 190 8.74 -9.82 -30.82
C VAL A 190 8.69 -8.50 -31.59
N ALA A 191 9.86 -8.03 -32.05
CA ALA A 191 9.91 -7.10 -33.19
C ALA A 191 8.90 -7.63 -34.21
N ASP A 192 7.90 -6.82 -34.58
CA ASP A 192 6.79 -7.28 -35.42
C ASP A 192 7.39 -7.99 -36.64
N ALA A 193 6.70 -8.98 -37.22
CA ALA A 193 7.19 -9.63 -38.44
C ALA A 193 7.59 -8.59 -39.51
N GLU A 194 6.91 -7.44 -39.49
CA GLU A 194 7.22 -6.22 -40.23
C GLU A 194 8.58 -5.60 -39.87
N ASP A 195 8.90 -5.38 -38.58
CA ASP A 195 10.20 -4.85 -38.13
C ASP A 195 11.37 -5.73 -38.57
N ARG A 196 11.20 -7.05 -38.52
CA ARG A 196 12.22 -8.00 -39.00
C ARG A 196 12.45 -7.85 -40.50
N VAL A 197 11.37 -7.73 -41.27
CA VAL A 197 11.44 -7.51 -42.73
C VAL A 197 12.08 -6.16 -43.06
N LEU A 198 11.75 -5.11 -42.32
CA LEU A 198 12.35 -3.78 -42.49
C LEU A 198 13.85 -3.78 -42.13
N CYS A 199 14.25 -4.44 -41.04
CA CYS A 199 15.65 -4.60 -40.69
C CYS A 199 16.43 -5.39 -41.75
N ASP A 200 15.88 -6.50 -42.25
CA ASP A 200 16.50 -7.29 -43.32
C ASP A 200 16.63 -6.48 -44.61
N LEU A 201 15.62 -5.68 -44.96
CA LEU A 201 15.67 -4.78 -46.12
C LEU A 201 16.76 -3.71 -45.95
N ALA A 202 16.84 -3.08 -44.76
CA ALA A 202 17.85 -2.09 -44.45
C ALA A 202 19.27 -2.67 -44.54
N PHE A 203 19.53 -3.84 -43.96
CA PHE A 203 20.85 -4.47 -43.98
C PHE A 203 21.28 -5.01 -45.35
N ARG A 204 20.35 -5.18 -46.31
CA ARG A 204 20.68 -5.48 -47.72
C ARG A 204 21.21 -4.26 -48.48
N ALA A 205 20.95 -3.04 -48.00
CA ALA A 205 21.37 -1.80 -48.66
C ALA A 205 22.82 -1.38 -48.37
N VAL A 206 23.51 -2.10 -47.47
CA VAL A 206 24.87 -1.81 -47.03
C VAL A 206 25.81 -2.98 -47.32
N ASP A 207 27.11 -2.69 -47.39
CA ASP A 207 28.13 -3.73 -47.53
C ASP A 207 28.33 -4.53 -46.23
N ASP A 208 29.06 -5.64 -46.29
CA ASP A 208 29.22 -6.54 -45.13
C ASP A 208 29.94 -5.84 -43.96
N PHE A 209 30.89 -4.93 -44.24
CA PHE A 209 31.59 -4.21 -43.19
C PHE A 209 30.70 -3.16 -42.50
N GLU A 210 29.92 -2.41 -43.28
CA GLU A 210 28.90 -1.48 -42.79
C GLU A 210 27.81 -2.21 -41.99
N ARG A 211 27.40 -3.39 -42.46
CA ARG A 211 26.45 -4.28 -41.76
C ARG A 211 27.02 -4.69 -40.40
N ASP A 212 28.23 -5.21 -40.35
CA ASP A 212 28.84 -5.69 -39.10
C ASP A 212 29.03 -4.56 -38.09
N VAL A 213 29.46 -3.37 -38.53
CA VAL A 213 29.53 -2.18 -37.69
C VAL A 213 28.17 -1.83 -37.09
N CYS A 214 27.11 -1.80 -37.90
CA CYS A 214 25.77 -1.49 -37.42
C CYS A 214 25.20 -2.59 -36.51
N ARG A 215 25.47 -3.86 -36.80
CA ARG A 215 24.99 -4.96 -35.96
C ARG A 215 25.61 -4.93 -34.56
N LEU A 216 26.89 -4.64 -34.45
CA LEU A 216 27.56 -4.49 -33.16
C LEU A 216 27.15 -3.20 -32.44
N ALA A 217 27.04 -2.08 -33.15
CA ALA A 217 26.69 -0.79 -32.56
C ALA A 217 25.28 -0.72 -31.97
N TYR A 218 24.35 -1.54 -32.45
CA TYR A 218 22.96 -1.56 -32.01
C TYR A 218 22.54 -2.89 -31.37
N GLY A 219 23.49 -3.80 -31.11
CA GLY A 219 23.21 -5.04 -30.40
C GLY A 219 22.44 -6.11 -31.21
N PHE A 220 22.42 -6.03 -32.55
CA PHE A 220 21.84 -7.09 -33.41
C PHE A 220 22.70 -8.36 -33.51
N ALA A 221 23.92 -8.34 -32.96
CA ALA A 221 24.80 -9.51 -32.86
C ALA A 221 24.62 -10.22 -31.53
N ASP A 222 24.82 -9.50 -30.42
CA ASP A 222 24.98 -10.09 -29.09
C ASP A 222 23.97 -9.53 -28.05
N PHE A 223 22.92 -8.82 -28.49
CA PHE A 223 21.96 -8.09 -27.64
C PHE A 223 22.56 -7.02 -26.73
N ASP A 224 23.84 -6.69 -26.93
CA ASP A 224 24.58 -5.67 -26.19
C ASP A 224 25.20 -4.66 -27.18
N PRO A 225 24.72 -3.40 -27.23
CA PRO A 225 25.28 -2.35 -28.07
C PRO A 225 26.72 -2.01 -27.68
N GLN A 226 27.66 -2.18 -28.60
CA GLN A 226 29.07 -1.94 -28.34
C GLN A 226 29.50 -0.49 -28.65
N PRO A 227 30.41 0.11 -27.86
CA PRO A 227 31.01 1.41 -28.19
C PRO A 227 31.88 1.36 -29.47
N ASP A 228 31.89 2.45 -30.26
CA ASP A 228 32.63 2.54 -31.53
C ASP A 228 34.13 2.19 -31.43
N ALA A 229 34.75 2.44 -30.27
CA ALA A 229 36.16 2.10 -30.05
C ALA A 229 36.37 0.59 -29.92
N GLU A 230 35.45 -0.11 -29.26
CA GLU A 230 35.47 -1.57 -29.09
C GLU A 230 35.16 -2.28 -30.41
N ILE A 231 34.15 -1.79 -31.15
CA ILE A 231 33.83 -2.28 -32.50
C ILE A 231 35.04 -2.17 -33.42
N GLY A 232 35.74 -1.03 -33.35
CA GLY A 232 36.96 -0.81 -34.13
C GLY A 232 38.05 -1.83 -33.81
N HIS A 233 38.24 -2.15 -32.54
CA HIS A 233 39.15 -3.20 -32.11
C HIS A 233 38.71 -4.58 -32.63
N ARG A 234 37.43 -4.93 -32.44
CA ARG A 234 36.84 -6.24 -32.79
C ARG A 234 36.87 -6.54 -34.29
N LEU A 235 36.67 -5.54 -35.15
CA LEU A 235 36.61 -5.70 -36.61
C LEU A 235 37.97 -5.56 -37.32
N GLY A 236 39.10 -5.54 -36.60
CA GLY A 236 40.43 -5.53 -37.19
C GLY A 236 41.26 -4.26 -36.95
N GLY A 237 41.09 -3.62 -35.78
CA GLY A 237 41.95 -2.51 -35.34
C GLY A 237 41.67 -1.16 -36.00
N PHE A 238 40.41 -0.88 -36.34
CA PHE A 238 40.00 0.41 -36.87
C PHE A 238 39.86 1.48 -35.78
N SER A 239 40.11 2.74 -36.15
CA SER A 239 39.91 3.86 -35.24
C SER A 239 38.43 4.10 -34.95
N ARG A 240 38.13 4.57 -33.73
CA ARG A 240 36.78 5.01 -33.32
C ARG A 240 36.11 5.93 -34.35
N LEU A 241 36.87 6.90 -34.88
CA LEU A 241 36.34 7.87 -35.84
C LEU A 241 35.98 7.23 -37.20
N LYS A 242 36.73 6.22 -37.63
CA LYS A 242 36.40 5.45 -38.83
C LYS A 242 35.09 4.69 -38.63
N VAL A 243 34.94 3.98 -37.52
CA VAL A 243 33.70 3.25 -37.17
C VAL A 243 32.50 4.19 -37.11
N GLN A 244 32.64 5.34 -36.44
CA GLN A 244 31.59 6.35 -36.35
C GLN A 244 31.15 6.83 -37.75
N ARG A 245 32.09 7.17 -38.64
CA ARG A 245 31.78 7.61 -40.01
C ARG A 245 31.13 6.52 -40.84
N THR A 246 31.61 5.28 -40.72
CA THR A 246 31.02 4.11 -41.38
C THR A 246 29.59 3.90 -40.92
N ARG A 247 29.31 3.96 -39.61
CA ARG A 247 27.95 3.85 -39.05
C ARG A 247 27.03 4.95 -39.60
N THR A 248 27.45 6.22 -39.57
CA THR A 248 26.63 7.33 -40.08
C THR A 248 26.29 7.15 -41.56
N ARG A 249 27.26 6.72 -42.37
CA ARG A 249 27.04 6.44 -43.80
C ARG A 249 26.09 5.26 -44.01
N ALA A 250 26.30 4.17 -43.28
CA ALA A 250 25.46 2.98 -43.34
C ALA A 250 24.00 3.30 -42.99
N LEU A 251 23.76 4.08 -41.93
CA LEU A 251 22.42 4.53 -41.55
C LEU A 251 21.77 5.40 -42.64
N GLY A 252 22.52 6.28 -43.31
CA GLY A 252 22.00 7.05 -44.44
C GLY A 252 21.54 6.17 -45.61
N LYS A 253 22.31 5.13 -45.94
CA LYS A 253 21.94 4.14 -46.97
C LYS A 253 20.70 3.34 -46.56
N MET A 254 20.65 2.88 -45.31
CA MET A 254 19.53 2.14 -44.75
C MET A 254 18.24 2.97 -44.77
N ARG A 255 18.28 4.24 -44.33
CA ARG A 255 17.14 5.17 -44.37
C ARG A 255 16.62 5.37 -45.78
N SER A 256 17.54 5.57 -46.73
CA SER A 256 17.18 5.74 -48.15
C SER A 256 16.52 4.49 -48.72
N ALA A 257 16.98 3.29 -48.34
CA ALA A 257 16.39 2.02 -48.77
C ALA A 257 14.99 1.76 -48.19
N LEU A 258 14.71 2.29 -47.00
CA LEU A 258 13.40 2.23 -46.36
C LEU A 258 12.42 3.33 -46.81
N GLY A 259 12.84 4.23 -47.70
CA GLY A 259 12.01 5.36 -48.14
C GLY A 259 11.78 6.41 -47.06
N ALA A 260 12.55 6.39 -45.97
CA ALA A 260 12.52 7.43 -44.96
C ALA A 260 13.22 8.68 -45.53
N LEU A 261 12.45 9.76 -45.74
CA LEU A 261 12.97 11.02 -46.25
C LEU A 261 14.17 11.49 -45.40
N ASN A 262 15.23 11.91 -46.09
CA ASN A 262 16.36 12.59 -45.46
C ASN A 262 15.94 14.05 -45.26
N ASP A 263 15.60 14.43 -44.03
CA ASP A 263 15.69 15.84 -43.59
C ASP A 263 17.17 16.20 -43.34
#